data_AF-A0A3C0PEZ2-F1
#
_entry.id   AF-A0A3C0PEZ2-F1
#
_cell.length_a   1.000
_cell.length_b   1.000
_cell.length_c   1.000
_cell.angle_alpha   90.00
_cell.angle_beta   90.00
_cell.angle_gamma   90.00
#
_symmetry.space_group_name_H-M   'P 1'
#
loop_
_entity.id
_entity.type
_entity.pdbx_description
1 polymer ?
#
loop_
_entity_poly.entity_id
_entity_poly.type
_entity_poly.pdbx_seq_one_letter_code
_entity_poly.pdbx_strand_id
1 'polypeptide(L)'
;MNGKLRWYDKNNRLSSLLESLKDMPAGKRDKLISGMMAIVKSESSGLLDQFVMDFPLDINRRRWYDKDPYLWLIMNGLKYASNELLESVTKYLSVNKVS
;
A
#
# COMPACT_ATOMS: atom_id res chain seq x y z
N MET A 1 11.53 15.19 17.39
CA MET A 1 11.77 14.76 15.99
C MET A 1 10.64 15.28 15.13
N ASN A 2 10.88 16.27 14.26
CA ASN A 2 9.90 16.68 13.26
C ASN A 2 9.86 15.61 12.17
N GLY A 3 9.14 14.52 12.44
CA GLY A 3 8.92 13.45 11.47
C GLY A 3 8.15 14.02 10.29
N LYS A 4 8.79 14.07 9.12
CA LYS A 4 8.12 14.45 7.87
C LYS A 4 6.93 13.51 7.67
N LEU A 5 5.71 14.06 7.73
CA LEU A 5 4.46 13.29 7.57
C LEU A 5 4.51 12.48 6.27
N ARG A 6 4.13 11.20 6.34
CA ARG A 6 4.04 10.32 5.18
C ARG A 6 2.82 10.71 4.35
N TRP A 7 2.82 10.35 3.06
CA TRP A 7 1.73 10.74 2.15
C TRP A 7 0.36 10.25 2.64
N TYR A 8 0.33 9.05 3.23
CA TYR A 8 -0.88 8.43 3.77
C TYR A 8 -1.25 8.91 5.17
N ASP A 9 -0.37 9.64 5.89
CA ASP A 9 -0.67 10.17 7.22
C ASP A 9 -1.74 11.28 7.17
N LYS A 10 -2.05 11.82 5.99
CA LYS A 10 -3.15 12.78 5.79
C LYS A 10 -4.54 12.17 5.97
N ASN A 11 -4.66 10.85 5.82
CA ASN A 11 -5.90 10.11 6.02
C ASN A 11 -5.70 9.15 7.20
N ASN A 12 -6.16 9.55 8.39
CA ASN A 12 -5.97 8.78 9.63
C ASN A 12 -6.45 7.33 9.52
N ARG A 13 -7.56 7.11 8.80
CA ARG A 13 -8.16 5.78 8.62
C ARG A 13 -7.26 4.91 7.73
N LEU A 14 -6.88 5.42 6.57
CA LEU A 14 -5.99 4.71 5.65
C LEU A 14 -4.62 4.46 6.29
N SER A 15 -4.05 5.46 6.98
CA SER A 15 -2.76 5.32 7.67
C SER A 15 -2.78 4.17 8.68
N SER A 16 -3.79 4.13 9.55
CA SER A 16 -3.94 3.06 10.54
C SER A 16 -4.07 1.67 9.91
N LEU A 17 -4.79 1.56 8.79
CA LEU A 17 -4.95 0.30 8.07
C LEU A 17 -3.63 -0.14 7.41
N LEU A 18 -2.93 0.77 6.73
CA LEU A 18 -1.65 0.46 6.09
C LEU A 18 -0.56 0.11 7.11
N GLU A 19 -0.45 0.86 8.20
CA GLU A 19 0.54 0.58 9.26
C GLU A 19 0.29 -0.79 9.91
N SER A 20 -0.97 -1.22 10.01
CA SER A 20 -1.27 -2.53 10.59
C SER A 20 -0.81 -3.73 9.75
N LEU A 21 -0.47 -3.51 8.47
CA LEU A 21 0.14 -4.56 7.65
C LEU A 21 1.57 -4.88 8.09
N LYS A 22 2.24 -3.96 8.78
CA LYS A 22 3.64 -4.12 9.24
C LYS A 22 3.81 -5.34 10.15
N ASP A 23 2.90 -5.50 11.10
CA ASP A 23 2.97 -6.52 12.14
C ASP A 23 2.08 -7.75 11.83
N MET A 24 1.46 -7.76 10.64
CA MET A 24 0.57 -8.84 10.22
C MET A 24 1.35 -10.08 9.75
N PRO A 25 0.89 -11.31 10.07
CA PRO A 25 1.48 -12.53 9.53
C PRO A 25 1.51 -12.52 7.99
N ALA A 26 2.63 -12.94 7.40
CA ALA A 26 2.89 -12.86 5.96
C ALA A 26 1.72 -13.44 5.13
N GLY A 27 1.26 -14.66 5.42
CA GLY A 27 0.17 -15.28 4.66
C GLY A 27 -1.17 -14.51 4.68
N LYS A 28 -1.47 -13.76 5.75
CA LYS A 28 -2.65 -12.88 5.80
C LYS A 28 -2.38 -11.58 5.05
N ARG A 29 -1.19 -11.01 5.25
CA ARG A 29 -0.75 -9.77 4.58
C ARG A 29 -0.73 -9.93 3.06
N ASP A 30 -0.16 -11.02 2.55
CA ASP A 30 0.01 -11.26 1.11
C ASP A 30 -1.35 -11.39 0.40
N LYS A 31 -2.35 -11.99 1.07
CA LYS A 31 -3.74 -12.02 0.58
C LYS A 31 -4.33 -10.61 0.47
N LEU A 32 -4.11 -9.76 1.48
CA LEU A 32 -4.58 -8.38 1.44
C LEU A 32 -3.87 -7.57 0.37
N ILE A 33 -2.55 -7.73 0.20
CA ILE A 33 -1.79 -7.08 -0.87
C ILE A 33 -2.34 -7.50 -2.23
N SER A 34 -2.57 -8.79 -2.45
CA SER A 34 -3.12 -9.31 -3.70
C SER A 34 -4.51 -8.72 -3.99
N GLY A 35 -5.37 -8.60 -2.98
CA GLY A 35 -6.68 -7.95 -3.13
C GLY A 35 -6.58 -6.46 -3.44
N MET A 36 -5.66 -5.73 -2.80
CA MET A 36 -5.40 -4.33 -3.16
C MET A 36 -4.92 -4.19 -4.60
N MET A 37 -4.01 -5.05 -5.06
CA MET A 37 -3.54 -5.05 -6.45
C MET A 37 -4.69 -5.31 -7.43
N ALA A 38 -5.60 -6.22 -7.10
CA ALA A 38 -6.77 -6.50 -7.92
C ALA A 38 -7.68 -5.26 -8.06
N ILE A 39 -7.95 -4.56 -6.95
CA ILE A 39 -8.74 -3.31 -6.94
C ILE A 39 -8.07 -2.23 -7.80
N VAL A 40 -6.77 -2.01 -7.59
CA VAL A 40 -6.02 -1.02 -8.38
C VAL A 40 -6.07 -1.37 -9.86
N LYS A 41 -5.87 -2.64 -10.22
CA LYS A 41 -5.91 -3.08 -11.61
C LYS A 41 -7.30 -2.93 -12.25
N SER A 42 -8.37 -3.12 -11.49
CA SER A 42 -9.74 -2.96 -11.99
C SER A 42 -10.17 -1.51 -12.16
N GLU A 43 -9.72 -0.62 -11.26
CA GLU A 43 -10.17 0.79 -11.26
C GLU A 43 -9.20 1.74 -11.97
N SER A 44 -7.92 1.37 -12.08
CA SER A 44 -6.89 2.15 -12.74
C SER A 44 -5.84 1.24 -13.39
N SER A 45 -6.23 0.63 -14.51
CA SER A 45 -5.33 -0.21 -15.31
C SER A 45 -4.10 0.60 -15.74
N GLY A 46 -2.91 0.14 -15.38
CA GLY A 46 -1.64 0.82 -15.69
C GLY A 46 -1.08 1.70 -14.57
N LEU A 47 -1.81 1.96 -13.48
CA LEU A 47 -1.28 2.76 -12.37
C LEU A 47 -0.04 2.11 -11.76
N LEU A 48 -0.07 0.80 -11.52
CA LEU A 48 1.08 0.08 -10.96
C LEU A 48 2.23 -0.06 -11.95
N ASP A 49 1.92 -0.24 -13.24
CA ASP A 49 2.91 -0.48 -14.30
C ASP A 49 3.91 0.67 -14.40
N GLN A 50 3.47 1.90 -14.10
CA GLN A 50 4.32 3.09 -14.04
C GLN A 50 5.43 3.00 -13.01
N PHE A 51 5.27 2.19 -11.96
CA PHE A 51 6.21 2.08 -10.84
C PHE A 51 6.98 0.77 -10.81
N VAL A 52 6.61 -0.23 -11.63
CA VAL A 52 7.28 -1.54 -11.63
C VAL A 52 8.78 -1.41 -11.91
N MET A 53 9.15 -0.54 -12.85
CA MET A 53 10.56 -0.30 -13.23
C MET A 53 11.32 0.54 -12.21
N ASP A 54 10.61 1.25 -11.32
CA ASP A 54 11.19 2.15 -10.32
C ASP A 54 11.54 1.43 -9.02
N PHE A 55 11.31 0.11 -8.93
CA PHE A 55 11.61 -0.65 -7.72
C PHE A 55 13.11 -0.55 -7.40
N PRO A 56 13.51 0.09 -6.28
CA PRO A 56 14.91 0.42 -6.05
C PRO A 56 15.68 -0.81 -5.60
N LEU A 57 16.71 -1.23 -6.35
CA LEU A 57 17.58 -2.36 -5.97
C LEU A 57 18.50 -2.06 -4.76
N ASP A 58 18.44 -0.85 -4.19
CA ASP A 58 19.25 -0.43 -3.05
C ASP A 58 18.99 -1.31 -1.82
N ILE A 59 20.07 -1.69 -1.15
CA ILE A 59 20.08 -2.45 0.09
C ILE A 59 19.75 -1.58 1.32
N ASN A 60 19.85 -0.25 1.21
CA ASN A 60 19.67 0.71 2.31
C ASN A 60 18.20 1.14 2.54
N ARG A 61 17.26 0.24 2.25
CA ARG A 61 15.81 0.46 2.38
C ARG A 61 15.42 0.91 3.79
N ARG A 62 14.69 2.03 3.90
CA ARG A 62 14.41 2.71 5.18
C ARG A 62 12.98 2.52 5.68
N ARG A 63 12.01 2.29 4.80
CA ARG A 63 10.61 2.07 5.20
C ARG A 63 10.35 0.59 5.42
N TRP A 64 9.42 0.30 6.32
CA TRP A 64 9.07 -1.07 6.68
C TRP A 64 8.53 -1.87 5.48
N TYR A 65 7.92 -1.19 4.51
CA TYR A 65 7.40 -1.80 3.30
C TYR A 65 8.39 -1.90 2.15
N ASP A 66 9.56 -1.26 2.26
CA ASP A 66 10.43 -1.16 1.10
C ASP A 66 10.99 -2.53 0.69
N LYS A 67 11.18 -3.47 1.62
CA LYS A 67 11.85 -4.77 1.39
C LYS A 67 11.02 -5.76 0.58
N ASP A 68 9.71 -5.61 0.56
CA ASP A 68 8.79 -6.47 -0.17
C ASP A 68 8.38 -5.78 -1.49
N PRO A 69 8.61 -6.39 -2.66
CA PRO A 69 8.34 -5.76 -3.94
C PRO A 69 6.87 -5.43 -4.15
N TYR A 70 5.95 -6.29 -3.75
CA TYR A 70 4.52 -6.07 -3.95
C TYR A 70 3.98 -5.00 -3.00
N LEU A 71 4.45 -5.05 -1.75
CA LEU A 71 4.11 -4.05 -0.75
C LEU A 71 4.68 -2.67 -1.13
N TRP A 72 5.95 -2.61 -1.57
CA TRP A 72 6.55 -1.39 -2.10
C TRP A 72 5.75 -0.85 -3.30
N LEU A 73 5.38 -1.72 -4.23
CA LEU A 73 4.67 -1.33 -5.45
C LEU A 73 3.30 -0.76 -5.12
N ILE A 74 2.54 -1.41 -4.23
CA ILE A 74 1.25 -0.89 -3.77
C ILE A 74 1.42 0.44 -3.04
N MET A 75 2.38 0.56 -2.12
CA MET A 75 2.57 1.78 -1.34
C MET A 75 2.98 2.98 -2.20
N ASN A 76 3.74 2.75 -3.28
CA ASN A 76 4.12 3.79 -4.22
C ASN A 76 3.01 4.05 -5.25
N GLY A 77 2.28 3.04 -5.72
CA GLY A 77 1.13 3.22 -6.60
C GLY A 77 0.02 4.03 -5.94
N LEU A 78 -0.35 3.69 -4.70
CA LEU A 78 -1.41 4.40 -3.97
C LEU A 78 -1.06 5.85 -3.65
N LYS A 79 0.22 6.21 -3.58
CA LYS A 79 0.64 7.61 -3.40
C LYS A 79 0.11 8.52 -4.51
N TYR A 80 -0.12 7.99 -5.71
CA TYR A 80 -0.60 8.70 -6.89
C TYR A 80 -2.04 8.29 -7.27
N ALA A 81 -2.69 7.46 -6.47
CA ALA A 81 -4.08 7.07 -6.68
C ALA A 81 -5.04 8.25 -6.50
N SER A 82 -6.18 8.20 -7.19
CA SER A 82 -7.28 9.12 -6.93
C SER A 82 -7.89 8.88 -5.55
N ASN A 83 -8.64 9.85 -5.03
CA ASN A 83 -9.28 9.71 -3.72
C ASN A 83 -10.29 8.56 -3.69
N GLU A 84 -10.99 8.32 -4.79
CA GLU A 84 -11.96 7.24 -4.96
C GLU A 84 -11.27 5.87 -4.84
N LEU A 85 -10.13 5.69 -5.53
CA LEU A 85 -9.35 4.46 -5.44
C LEU A 85 -8.78 4.25 -4.01
N LEU A 86 -8.31 5.32 -3.37
CA LEU A 86 -7.89 5.25 -1.97
C LEU A 86 -9.04 4.84 -1.03
N GLU A 87 -10.26 5.29 -1.32
CA GLU A 87 -11.46 4.93 -0.56
C GLU A 87 -11.87 3.47 -0.78
N SER A 88 -11.84 2.97 -2.02
CA SER A 88 -12.04 1.56 -2.37
C SER A 88 -11.07 0.64 -1.61
N VAL A 89 -9.78 0.98 -1.62
CA VAL A 89 -8.74 0.25 -0.88
C VAL A 89 -8.97 0.32 0.63
N THR A 90 -9.31 1.50 1.15
CA THR A 90 -9.63 1.69 2.58
C THR A 90 -10.80 0.81 3.00
N LYS A 91 -11.86 0.74 2.19
CA LYS A 91 -13.04 -0.09 2.43
C LYS A 91 -12.66 -1.58 2.42
N TYR A 92 -11.91 -2.02 1.42
CA TYR A 92 -11.43 -3.40 1.32
C TYR A 92 -10.63 -3.83 2.55
N LEU A 93 -9.63 -3.03 2.95
CA LEU A 93 -8.81 -3.31 4.13
C LEU A 93 -9.64 -3.30 5.41
N SER A 94 -10.60 -2.39 5.55
CA SER A 94 -11.48 -2.33 6.72
C SER A 94 -12.29 -3.61 6.90
N VAL A 95 -12.82 -4.17 5.82
CA VAL A 95 -13.64 -5.40 5.83
C VAL A 95 -12.78 -6.64 6.08
N ASN A 96 -11.65 -6.76 5.38
CA ASN A 96 -10.88 -8.00 5.33
C ASN A 96 -9.80 -8.11 6.42
N LYS A 97 -9.52 -7.03 7.17
CA LYS A 97 -8.58 -7.07 8.30
C LYS A 97 -9.13 -7.83 9.50
N VAL A 98 -10.46 -7.83 9.70
CA VAL A 98 -11.15 -8.41 10.87
C VAL A 98 -11.37 -9.93 10.73
N SER A 99 -11.25 -10.48 9.52
CA SER A 99 -11.45 -11.91 9.22
C SER A 99 -10.22 -12.78 9.49
#